data_AF-A0A2M7SMP3-F1
#
_entry.id   AF-A0A2M7SMP3-F1
#
_cell.length_a   1.000
_cell.length_b   1.000
_cell.length_c   1.000
_cell.angle_alpha   90.00
_cell.angle_beta   90.00
_cell.angle_gamma   90.00
#
_symmetry.space_group_name_H-M   'P 1'
#
loop_
_entity.id
_entity.type
_entity.pdbx_description
1 polymer ?
#
loop_
_entity_poly.entity_id
_entity_poly.type
_entity_poly.pdbx_seq_one_letter_code
_entity_poly.pdbx_strand_id
1 'polypeptide(L)'
;MEKLKLSPKAEGIVRSLINSKDSDKVGYIVALDPLTGETFYGKNEVEASKEGRRAKNDPRAVFFFVKVGYPSVHVLKSINLQGYIHQLYFPLVKSYIQNGSLHIVSSVHGNVEPLELIADTGFSGSLVLDTVVLQSIDRDYLGEDTVTLAGGFVQPVSLYLSDVFVNTLRLAEVEIFEMKEEYLIGIALMRSICKRAIFAFDNDEVLFED
;
A
#
# COMPACT_ATOMS: atom_id res chain seq x y z
N MET A 1 -1.21 -15.31 11.27
CA MET A 1 0.14 -14.99 11.80
C MET A 1 -0.01 -13.76 12.67
N GLU A 2 0.44 -13.75 13.93
CA GLU A 2 0.34 -12.53 14.76
C GLU A 2 1.13 -11.39 14.11
N LYS A 3 0.51 -10.20 13.96
CA LYS A 3 1.21 -9.01 13.47
C LYS A 3 2.46 -8.78 14.33
N LEU A 4 3.61 -8.60 13.68
CA LEU A 4 4.88 -8.31 14.36
C LEU A 4 4.73 -7.05 15.20
N LYS A 5 4.55 -7.24 16.51
CA LYS A 5 4.41 -6.15 17.46
C LYS A 5 5.79 -5.61 17.78
N LEU A 6 6.01 -4.33 17.48
CA LEU A 6 7.24 -3.64 17.85
C LEU A 6 7.29 -3.50 19.38
N SER A 7 8.47 -3.73 19.96
CA SER A 7 8.73 -3.36 21.34
C SER A 7 8.71 -1.83 21.47
N PRO A 8 8.43 -1.27 22.67
CA PRO A 8 8.47 0.18 22.87
C PRO A 8 9.82 0.82 22.49
N LYS A 9 10.91 0.05 22.65
CA LYS A 9 12.25 0.45 22.21
C LYS A 9 12.35 0.50 20.70
N ALA A 10 11.89 -0.54 20.00
CA ALA A 10 11.83 -0.58 18.54
C ALA A 10 11.00 0.58 17.99
N GLU A 11 9.82 0.86 18.56
CA GLU A 11 8.97 1.99 18.15
C GLU A 11 9.69 3.35 18.30
N GLY A 12 10.41 3.55 19.41
CA GLY A 12 11.20 4.77 19.62
C GLY A 12 12.28 4.96 18.55
N ILE A 13 12.94 3.88 18.15
CA ILE A 13 13.96 3.90 17.10
C ILE A 13 13.34 4.19 15.73
N VAL A 14 12.21 3.55 15.40
CA VAL A 14 11.46 3.83 14.16
C VAL A 14 11.13 5.33 14.06
N ARG A 15 10.57 5.93 15.13
CA ARG A 15 10.25 7.37 15.15
C ARG A 15 11.49 8.25 14.96
N SER A 16 12.62 7.88 15.57
CA SER A 16 13.87 8.60 15.42
C SER A 16 14.40 8.54 13.97
N LEU A 17 14.42 7.34 13.38
CA LEU A 17 14.88 7.12 12.00
C LEU A 17 14.02 7.87 10.99
N ILE A 18 12.71 7.88 11.18
CA ILE A 18 11.76 8.64 10.38
C ILE A 18 12.07 10.14 10.37
N ASN A 19 12.43 10.69 11.53
CA ASN A 19 12.68 12.13 11.70
C ASN A 19 14.11 12.54 11.33
N SER A 20 14.98 11.60 10.97
CA SER A 20 16.41 11.82 10.69
C SER A 20 16.65 12.35 9.27
N LYS A 21 16.09 13.51 8.92
CA LYS A 21 16.15 14.09 7.56
C LYS A 21 17.50 14.68 7.15
N ASP A 22 18.40 14.92 8.11
CA ASP A 22 19.73 15.50 7.88
C ASP A 22 20.87 14.47 8.07
N SER A 23 20.54 13.18 8.06
CA SER A 23 21.52 12.10 8.22
C SER A 23 22.23 11.76 6.90
N ASP A 24 23.51 11.42 6.96
CA ASP A 24 24.26 10.84 5.83
C ASP A 24 23.64 9.54 5.28
N LYS A 25 22.71 8.94 6.03
CA LYS A 25 21.98 7.71 5.67
C LYS A 25 20.55 7.98 5.19
N VAL A 26 20.14 9.23 4.98
CA VAL A 26 18.81 9.55 4.44
C VAL A 26 18.55 8.76 3.16
N GLY A 27 17.38 8.13 3.09
CA GLY A 27 16.97 7.30 1.96
C GLY A 27 17.44 5.85 2.00
N TYR A 28 18.31 5.46 2.94
CA TYR A 28 18.64 4.05 3.17
C TYR A 28 17.46 3.32 3.80
N ILE A 29 17.37 2.01 3.54
CA ILE A 29 16.45 1.09 4.20
C ILE A 29 17.13 0.52 5.45
N VAL A 30 16.37 0.46 6.54
CA VAL A 30 16.77 -0.11 7.82
C VAL A 30 15.92 -1.34 8.09
N ALA A 31 16.55 -2.51 8.16
CA ALA A 31 15.97 -3.70 8.76
C ALA A 31 16.13 -3.59 10.28
N LEU A 32 15.01 -3.50 11.00
CA LEU A 32 14.96 -3.33 12.44
C LEU A 32 14.45 -4.61 13.09
N ASP A 33 15.16 -5.12 14.10
CA ASP A 33 14.66 -6.20 14.95
C ASP A 33 13.46 -5.66 15.75
N PRO A 34 12.25 -6.24 15.58
CA PRO A 34 11.03 -5.75 16.23
C PRO A 34 11.07 -5.91 17.76
N LEU A 35 11.84 -6.86 18.30
CA LEU A 35 11.96 -7.13 19.73
C LEU A 35 13.09 -6.31 20.34
N THR A 36 14.30 -6.39 19.77
CA THR A 36 15.52 -5.81 20.38
C THR A 36 15.76 -4.36 19.98
N GLY A 37 15.20 -3.92 18.85
CA GLY A 37 15.43 -2.61 18.24
C GLY A 37 16.76 -2.49 17.50
N GLU A 38 17.51 -3.58 17.30
CA GLU A 38 18.75 -3.54 16.52
C GLU A 38 18.48 -3.15 15.07
N THR A 39 19.35 -2.32 14.47
CA THR A 39 19.17 -1.77 13.12
C THR A 39 20.29 -2.18 12.18
N PHE A 40 19.93 -2.64 11.00
CA PHE A 40 20.83 -3.04 9.92
C PHE A 40 20.48 -2.25 8.66
N TYR A 41 21.46 -1.70 7.95
CA TYR A 41 21.25 -0.70 6.91
C TYR A 41 21.57 -1.27 5.53
N GLY A 42 20.74 -0.96 4.54
CA GLY A 42 20.97 -1.31 3.14
C GLY A 42 20.43 -0.24 2.22
N LYS A 43 20.81 -0.29 0.94
CA LYS A 43 20.20 0.57 -0.08
C LYS A 43 18.77 0.13 -0.43
N ASN A 44 18.43 -1.12 -0.09
CA ASN A 44 17.13 -1.76 -0.25
C ASN A 44 16.92 -2.81 0.86
N GLU A 45 15.72 -3.37 0.92
CA GLU A 45 15.25 -4.37 1.89
C GLU A 45 16.11 -5.64 1.87
N VAL A 46 16.56 -6.05 0.68
CA VAL A 46 17.38 -7.26 0.50
C VAL A 46 18.76 -7.10 1.12
N GLU A 47 19.42 -5.97 0.87
CA GLU A 47 20.71 -5.66 1.47
C GLU A 47 20.61 -5.55 3.00
N ALA A 48 19.63 -4.79 3.48
CA ALA A 48 19.44 -4.57 4.92
C ALA A 48 19.11 -5.88 5.67
N SER A 49 18.26 -6.74 5.11
CA SER A 49 17.92 -8.03 5.70
C SER A 49 19.07 -9.04 5.66
N LYS A 50 19.87 -9.06 4.57
CA LYS A 50 21.07 -9.90 4.50
C LYS A 50 22.09 -9.50 5.56
N GLU A 51 22.30 -8.19 5.77
CA GLU A 51 23.17 -7.71 6.84
C GLU A 51 22.66 -8.16 8.21
N GLY A 52 21.36 -7.98 8.48
CA GLY A 52 20.75 -8.39 9.76
C GLY A 52 20.85 -9.88 10.04
N ARG A 53 20.54 -10.74 9.05
CA ARG A 53 20.64 -12.21 9.19
C ARG A 53 22.07 -12.66 9.46
N ARG A 54 23.04 -12.06 8.76
CA ARG A 54 24.46 -12.32 8.98
C ARG A 54 24.89 -11.90 10.38
N ALA A 55 24.50 -10.71 10.82
CA ALA A 55 24.87 -10.18 12.13
C ALA A 55 24.28 -11.01 13.28
N LYS A 56 23.05 -11.50 13.13
CA LYS A 56 22.38 -12.35 14.11
C LYS A 56 22.77 -13.82 14.04
N ASN A 57 23.52 -14.22 13.01
CA ASN A 57 23.77 -15.63 12.70
C ASN A 57 22.47 -16.46 12.61
N ASP A 58 21.41 -15.86 12.07
CA ASP A 58 20.10 -16.49 11.90
C ASP A 58 19.56 -16.19 10.49
N PRO A 59 19.55 -17.16 9.57
CA PRO A 59 19.03 -16.97 8.21
C PRO A 59 17.51 -16.76 8.16
N ARG A 60 16.78 -17.04 9.25
CA ARG A 60 15.33 -16.88 9.37
C ARG A 60 14.91 -15.67 10.19
N ALA A 61 15.86 -14.83 10.61
CA ALA A 61 15.55 -13.61 11.32
C ALA A 61 14.59 -12.72 10.52
N VAL A 62 13.57 -12.23 11.22
CA VAL A 62 12.51 -11.36 10.70
C VAL A 62 12.78 -9.93 11.17
N PHE A 63 12.51 -8.95 10.30
CA PHE A 63 12.76 -7.54 10.55
C PHE A 63 11.57 -6.69 10.15
N PHE A 64 11.44 -5.53 10.78
CA PHE A 64 10.58 -4.43 10.38
C PHE A 64 11.41 -3.44 9.54
N PHE A 65 10.89 -2.97 8.41
CA PHE A 65 11.66 -2.09 7.52
C PHE A 65 11.27 -0.62 7.66
N VAL A 66 12.26 0.27 7.74
CA VAL A 66 12.09 1.73 7.83
C VAL A 66 13.03 2.41 6.85
N LYS A 67 12.59 3.46 6.16
CA LYS A 67 13.50 4.30 5.36
C LYS A 67 13.90 5.55 6.13
N VAL A 68 15.21 5.77 6.28
CA VAL A 68 15.75 6.85 7.09
C VAL A 68 15.36 8.22 6.53
N GLY A 69 14.77 9.09 7.35
CA GLY A 69 14.30 10.41 6.96
C GLY A 69 12.93 10.41 6.28
N TYR A 70 12.28 9.25 6.16
CA TYR A 70 10.97 9.10 5.53
C TYR A 70 9.99 8.45 6.52
N PRO A 71 8.88 9.12 6.89
CA PRO A 71 7.86 8.62 7.83
C PRO A 71 7.22 7.27 7.52
N SER A 72 7.44 6.79 6.31
CA SER A 72 6.98 5.53 5.76
C SER A 72 7.64 5.43 4.38
N VAL A 73 7.98 4.24 3.91
CA VAL A 73 8.20 4.02 2.47
C VAL A 73 6.83 4.05 1.79
N HIS A 74 6.21 5.22 1.81
CA HIS A 74 5.31 5.66 0.78
C HIS A 74 5.99 6.93 0.30
N VAL A 75 6.73 6.83 -0.79
CA VAL A 75 7.12 8.05 -1.49
C VAL A 75 5.78 8.67 -1.89
N LEU A 76 5.40 9.73 -1.19
CA LEU A 76 4.30 10.60 -1.58
C LEU A 76 4.62 11.06 -3.00
N LYS A 77 4.00 10.38 -3.96
CA LYS A 77 4.11 10.67 -5.38
C LYS A 77 2.79 11.32 -5.71
N SER A 78 2.78 12.64 -5.57
CA SER A 78 1.56 13.43 -5.66
C SER A 78 1.00 13.38 -7.07
N ILE A 79 -0.27 13.01 -7.17
CA ILE A 79 -1.04 13.09 -8.40
C ILE A 79 -2.37 13.78 -8.10
N ASN A 80 -2.92 14.45 -9.12
CA ASN A 80 -4.31 14.88 -9.10
C ASN A 80 -5.15 13.77 -9.73
N LEU A 81 -5.97 13.09 -8.93
CA LEU A 81 -6.89 12.05 -9.39
C LEU A 81 -8.31 12.46 -9.01
N GLN A 82 -9.24 12.33 -9.97
CA GLN A 82 -10.64 12.68 -9.78
C GLN A 82 -11.51 11.42 -9.86
N GLY A 83 -12.53 11.39 -9.00
CA GLY A 83 -13.59 10.41 -8.98
C GLY A 83 -14.95 11.11 -8.81
N TYR A 84 -15.99 10.34 -8.55
CA TYR A 84 -17.35 10.83 -8.41
C TYR A 84 -18.10 10.05 -7.35
N ILE A 85 -19.20 10.61 -6.86
CA ILE A 85 -20.07 9.95 -5.90
C ILE A 85 -21.33 9.53 -6.65
N HIS A 86 -21.64 8.23 -6.65
CA HIS A 86 -22.88 7.72 -7.27
C HIS A 86 -24.06 7.79 -6.28
N GLN A 87 -25.29 7.63 -6.78
CA GLN A 87 -26.57 7.71 -6.05
C GLN A 87 -26.68 6.89 -4.73
N LEU A 88 -25.75 5.96 -4.48
CA LEU A 88 -25.66 5.19 -3.23
C LEU A 88 -24.60 5.73 -2.25
N TYR A 89 -24.08 6.94 -2.50
CA TYR A 89 -23.05 7.63 -1.70
C TYR A 89 -21.69 6.94 -1.63
N PHE A 90 -21.38 6.07 -2.60
CA PHE A 90 -20.05 5.49 -2.72
C PHE A 90 -19.12 6.45 -3.47
N PRO A 91 -17.96 6.81 -2.89
CA PRO A 91 -16.95 7.56 -3.59
C PRO A 91 -16.19 6.63 -4.54
N LEU A 92 -16.42 6.79 -5.84
CA LEU A 92 -15.90 5.92 -6.89
C LEU A 92 -14.77 6.58 -7.66
N VAL A 93 -13.79 5.76 -8.04
CA VAL A 93 -12.69 6.13 -8.93
C VAL A 93 -12.69 5.16 -10.10
N LYS A 94 -12.46 5.68 -11.31
CA LYS A 94 -12.41 4.84 -12.50
C LYS A 94 -11.07 4.12 -12.59
N SER A 95 -11.12 2.92 -13.10
CA SER A 95 -9.94 2.13 -13.45
C SER A 95 -10.21 1.27 -14.68
N TYR A 96 -9.16 0.67 -15.23
CA TYR A 96 -9.24 -0.31 -16.31
C TYR A 96 -8.00 -1.21 -16.27
N ILE A 97 -8.06 -2.36 -16.91
CA ILE A 97 -6.91 -3.23 -17.10
C ILE A 97 -6.37 -3.08 -18.51
N GLN A 98 -5.06 -2.93 -18.64
CA GLN A 98 -4.39 -2.95 -19.93
C GLN A 98 -3.02 -3.58 -19.80
N ASN A 99 -2.69 -4.51 -20.70
CA ASN A 99 -1.38 -5.17 -20.75
C ASN A 99 -0.96 -5.76 -19.38
N GLY A 100 -1.89 -6.45 -18.70
CA GLY A 100 -1.61 -7.05 -17.39
C GLY A 100 -1.48 -6.06 -16.23
N SER A 101 -1.73 -4.77 -16.42
CA SER A 101 -1.61 -3.76 -15.37
C SER A 101 -2.95 -3.13 -15.04
N LEU A 102 -3.20 -2.84 -13.77
CA LEU A 102 -4.33 -2.03 -13.33
C LEU A 102 -3.98 -0.54 -13.48
N HIS A 103 -4.84 0.20 -14.17
CA HIS A 103 -4.73 1.64 -14.35
C HIS A 103 -5.89 2.34 -13.65
N ILE A 104 -5.61 3.18 -12.66
CA ILE A 104 -6.58 4.00 -11.93
C ILE A 104 -6.48 5.44 -12.46
N VAL A 105 -7.58 5.98 -12.98
CA VAL A 105 -7.55 7.20 -13.80
C VAL A 105 -8.78 8.09 -13.54
N SER A 106 -8.64 9.38 -13.86
CA SER A 106 -9.77 10.33 -13.79
C SER A 106 -10.81 10.08 -14.89
N SER A 107 -10.36 9.62 -16.05
CA SER A 107 -11.20 9.29 -17.20
C SER A 107 -10.61 8.12 -17.98
N VAL A 108 -11.49 7.22 -18.42
CA VAL A 108 -11.11 6.11 -19.30
C VAL A 108 -11.17 6.60 -20.75
N HIS A 109 -10.08 6.39 -21.50
CA HIS A 109 -9.99 6.72 -22.91
C HIS A 109 -9.74 5.46 -23.74
N GLY A 110 -10.31 5.40 -24.93
CA GLY A 110 -10.17 4.25 -25.83
C GLY A 110 -11.21 3.15 -25.55
N ASN A 111 -10.97 1.97 -26.12
CA ASN A 111 -11.92 0.86 -26.13
C ASN A 111 -11.50 -0.20 -25.09
N VAL A 112 -11.49 0.19 -23.81
CA VAL A 112 -11.22 -0.68 -22.66
C VAL A 112 -12.42 -0.70 -21.74
N GLU A 113 -12.66 -1.84 -21.09
CA GLU A 113 -13.77 -1.99 -20.15
C GLU A 113 -13.43 -1.27 -18.83
N PRO A 114 -14.25 -0.30 -18.40
CA PRO A 114 -14.01 0.39 -17.15
C PRO A 114 -14.40 -0.48 -15.95
N LEU A 115 -13.67 -0.27 -14.86
CA LEU A 115 -13.87 -0.88 -13.55
C LEU A 115 -14.01 0.28 -12.55
N GLU A 116 -14.94 0.19 -11.61
CA GLU A 116 -15.12 1.21 -10.58
C GLU A 116 -14.56 0.71 -9.25
N LEU A 117 -13.68 1.50 -8.63
CA LEU A 117 -13.12 1.20 -7.31
C LEU A 117 -13.71 2.17 -6.29
N ILE A 118 -14.16 1.66 -5.15
CA ILE A 118 -14.65 2.46 -4.03
C ILE A 118 -13.47 2.96 -3.21
N ALA A 119 -13.36 4.26 -2.99
CA ALA A 119 -12.39 4.84 -2.07
C ALA A 119 -12.85 4.62 -0.62
N ASP A 120 -12.35 3.57 0.02
CA ASP A 120 -12.74 3.14 1.36
C ASP A 120 -11.70 3.55 2.41
N THR A 121 -12.05 4.55 3.21
CA THR A 121 -11.20 5.01 4.32
C THR A 121 -11.22 4.07 5.54
N GLY A 122 -12.20 3.17 5.63
CA GLY A 122 -12.30 2.13 6.66
C GLY A 122 -11.38 0.93 6.39
N PHE A 123 -10.93 0.76 5.15
CA PHE A 123 -9.99 -0.29 4.78
C PHE A 123 -8.53 0.18 4.89
N SER A 124 -7.74 -0.53 5.71
CA SER A 124 -6.34 -0.16 5.96
C SER A 124 -5.36 -0.60 4.86
N GLY A 125 -5.77 -1.53 3.98
CA GLY A 125 -4.91 -2.04 2.91
C GLY A 125 -4.77 -1.10 1.72
N SER A 126 -4.17 -1.59 0.62
CA SER A 126 -3.96 -0.80 -0.59
C SER A 126 -5.11 -0.99 -1.60
N LEU A 127 -5.33 -2.23 -2.06
CA LEU A 127 -6.40 -2.57 -2.99
C LEU A 127 -7.15 -3.83 -2.57
N VAL A 128 -8.44 -3.89 -2.91
CA VAL A 128 -9.23 -5.12 -2.90
C VAL A 128 -9.78 -5.32 -4.30
N LEU A 129 -9.59 -6.52 -4.86
CA LEU A 129 -10.11 -6.90 -6.17
C LEU A 129 -10.68 -8.32 -6.10
N ASP A 130 -11.61 -8.62 -7.01
CA ASP A 130 -12.14 -9.96 -7.16
C ASP A 130 -11.20 -10.89 -7.95
N THR A 131 -11.48 -12.18 -7.90
CA THR A 131 -10.68 -13.21 -8.58
C THR A 131 -10.62 -13.01 -10.11
N VAL A 132 -11.68 -12.49 -10.73
CA VAL A 132 -11.76 -12.34 -12.20
C VAL A 132 -10.85 -11.23 -12.69
N VAL A 133 -10.86 -10.09 -12.00
CA VAL A 133 -9.97 -8.95 -12.26
C VAL A 133 -8.54 -9.33 -11.93
N LEU A 134 -8.31 -10.00 -10.80
CA LEU A 134 -6.97 -10.50 -10.45
C LEU A 134 -6.41 -11.38 -11.56
N GLN A 135 -7.20 -12.28 -12.15
CA GLN A 135 -6.75 -13.13 -13.26
C GLN A 135 -6.22 -12.37 -14.47
N SER A 136 -6.66 -11.13 -14.66
CA SER A 136 -6.31 -10.29 -15.80
C SER A 136 -5.11 -9.37 -15.56
N ILE A 137 -4.52 -9.36 -14.36
CA ILE A 137 -3.32 -8.58 -14.03
C ILE A 137 -2.10 -9.47 -13.73
N ASP A 138 -0.91 -8.97 -14.09
CA ASP A 138 0.38 -9.55 -13.74
C ASP A 138 0.61 -9.35 -12.25
N ARG A 139 0.74 -10.46 -11.52
CA ARG A 139 0.71 -10.48 -10.06
C ARG A 139 1.53 -11.62 -9.49
N ASP A 140 2.18 -11.35 -8.36
CA ASP A 140 2.89 -12.34 -7.57
C ASP A 140 2.07 -12.67 -6.33
N TYR A 141 1.80 -13.96 -6.12
CA TYR A 141 1.14 -14.41 -4.89
C TYR A 141 2.11 -14.29 -3.71
N LEU A 142 1.72 -13.53 -2.69
CA LEU A 142 2.55 -13.26 -1.51
C LEU A 142 2.20 -14.17 -0.33
N GLY A 143 0.94 -14.62 -0.24
CA GLY A 143 0.48 -15.51 0.83
C GLY A 143 -0.98 -15.27 1.20
N GLU A 144 -1.32 -15.57 2.46
CA GLU A 144 -2.63 -15.31 3.04
C GLU A 144 -2.49 -14.32 4.20
N ASP A 145 -3.49 -13.45 4.35
CA ASP A 145 -3.68 -12.59 5.53
C ASP A 145 -5.14 -12.71 6.01
N THR A 146 -5.50 -11.98 7.05
CA THR A 146 -6.86 -11.94 7.58
C THR A 146 -7.40 -10.51 7.61
N VAL A 147 -8.61 -10.31 7.08
CA VAL A 147 -9.32 -9.04 7.13
C VAL A 147 -10.52 -9.17 8.07
N THR A 148 -10.76 -8.13 8.88
CA THR A 148 -11.96 -8.04 9.73
C THR A 148 -13.00 -7.21 9.00
N LEU A 149 -14.15 -7.81 8.70
CA LEU A 149 -15.27 -7.15 8.04
C LEU A 149 -16.07 -6.31 9.04
N ALA A 150 -16.94 -5.42 8.55
CA ALA A 150 -17.77 -4.54 9.38
C ALA A 150 -18.63 -5.27 10.44
N GLY A 151 -18.97 -6.53 10.21
CA GLY A 151 -19.68 -7.39 11.17
C GLY A 151 -18.80 -8.04 12.25
N GLY A 152 -17.51 -7.71 12.32
CA GLY A 152 -16.52 -8.32 13.23
C GLY A 152 -16.06 -9.72 12.80
N PHE A 153 -16.52 -10.20 11.65
CA PHE A 153 -16.09 -11.50 11.11
C PHE A 153 -14.68 -11.38 10.54
N VAL A 154 -13.82 -12.33 10.92
CA VAL A 154 -12.44 -12.42 10.41
C VAL A 154 -12.43 -13.45 9.29
N GLN A 155 -12.06 -13.01 8.09
CA GLN A 155 -11.97 -13.85 6.91
C GLN A 155 -10.52 -13.93 6.43
N PRO A 156 -9.99 -15.14 6.14
CA PRO A 156 -8.72 -15.29 5.44
C PRO A 156 -8.87 -14.81 3.99
N VAL A 157 -7.87 -14.10 3.50
CA VAL A 157 -7.84 -13.53 2.15
C VAL A 157 -6.47 -13.78 1.53
N SER A 158 -6.45 -14.07 0.24
CA SER A 158 -5.22 -14.16 -0.54
C SER A 158 -4.63 -12.76 -0.71
N LEU A 159 -3.31 -12.65 -0.60
CA LEU A 159 -2.56 -11.42 -0.80
C LEU A 159 -1.65 -11.56 -2.02
N TYR A 160 -1.71 -10.55 -2.89
CA TYR A 160 -0.92 -10.45 -4.10
C TYR A 160 -0.12 -9.14 -4.12
N LEU A 161 0.99 -9.14 -4.86
CA LEU A 161 1.72 -7.93 -5.23
C LEU A 161 1.58 -7.72 -6.74
N SER A 162 1.34 -6.47 -7.14
CA SER A 162 1.29 -6.09 -8.55
C SER A 162 1.72 -4.64 -8.73
N ASP A 163 2.17 -4.32 -9.93
CA ASP A 163 2.41 -2.94 -10.32
C ASP A 163 1.11 -2.28 -10.75
N VAL A 164 0.83 -1.11 -10.18
CA VAL A 164 -0.39 -0.35 -10.44
C VAL A 164 -0.02 1.03 -10.97
N PHE A 165 -0.75 1.47 -11.98
CA PHE A 165 -0.62 2.80 -12.54
C PHE A 165 -1.74 3.68 -12.02
N VAL A 166 -1.40 4.86 -11.51
CA VAL A 166 -2.38 5.86 -11.08
C VAL A 166 -2.12 7.14 -11.87
N ASN A 167 -2.99 7.45 -12.83
CA ASN A 167 -2.72 8.36 -13.94
C ASN A 167 -1.38 8.01 -14.64
N THR A 168 -0.38 8.89 -14.55
CA THR A 168 0.95 8.71 -15.15
C THR A 168 1.96 8.05 -14.19
N LEU A 169 1.55 7.82 -12.94
CA LEU A 169 2.43 7.32 -11.89
C LEU A 169 2.42 5.80 -11.84
N ARG A 170 3.61 5.17 -11.94
CA ARG A 170 3.77 3.75 -11.59
C ARG A 170 4.09 3.60 -10.10
N LEU A 171 3.31 2.76 -9.44
CA LEU A 171 3.54 2.23 -8.10
C LEU A 171 3.95 0.77 -8.24
N ALA A 172 5.10 0.42 -7.68
CA ALA A 172 5.60 -0.94 -7.72
C ALA A 172 5.15 -1.70 -6.47
N GLU A 173 4.93 -3.01 -6.61
CA GLU A 173 4.65 -3.93 -5.49
C GLU A 173 3.48 -3.47 -4.60
N VAL A 174 2.37 -3.05 -5.21
CA VAL A 174 1.15 -2.69 -4.48
C VAL A 174 0.45 -3.95 -3.99
N GLU A 175 0.12 -3.97 -2.70
CA GLU A 175 -0.65 -5.04 -2.07
C GLU A 175 -2.09 -5.07 -2.57
N ILE A 176 -2.55 -6.26 -2.99
CA ILE A 176 -3.91 -6.49 -3.45
C ILE A 176 -4.49 -7.68 -2.70
N PHE A 177 -5.59 -7.45 -1.99
CA PHE A 177 -6.33 -8.47 -1.27
C PHE A 177 -7.45 -9.04 -2.17
N GLU A 178 -7.54 -10.36 -2.25
CA GLU A 178 -8.62 -11.03 -2.98
C GLU A 178 -9.87 -11.11 -2.12
N MET A 179 -10.95 -10.47 -2.58
CA MET A 179 -12.27 -10.61 -1.97
C MET A 179 -13.34 -10.66 -3.06
N LYS A 180 -14.29 -11.57 -2.90
CA LYS A 180 -15.35 -11.80 -3.88
C LYS A 180 -16.27 -10.57 -3.97
N GLU A 181 -16.48 -10.08 -5.20
CA GLU A 181 -17.42 -8.98 -5.51
C GLU A 181 -17.08 -7.63 -4.84
N GLU A 182 -15.83 -7.43 -4.42
CA GLU A 182 -15.37 -6.20 -3.74
C GLU A 182 -14.26 -5.52 -4.53
N TYR A 183 -14.33 -4.19 -4.63
CA TYR A 183 -13.45 -3.36 -5.45
C TYR A 183 -13.08 -2.08 -4.71
N LEU A 184 -12.00 -2.12 -3.93
CA LEU A 184 -11.69 -1.03 -2.98
C LEU A 184 -10.30 -0.44 -3.26
N ILE A 185 -10.19 0.88 -3.07
CA ILE A 185 -8.95 1.61 -2.80
C ILE A 185 -8.93 1.89 -1.31
N GLY A 186 -7.93 1.38 -0.60
CA GLY A 186 -7.76 1.61 0.84
C GLY A 186 -6.76 2.72 1.17
N ILE A 187 -6.66 3.03 2.47
CA ILE A 187 -5.84 4.13 2.99
C ILE A 187 -4.36 4.00 2.62
N ALA A 188 -3.80 2.79 2.53
CA ALA A 188 -2.38 2.63 2.20
C ALA A 188 -2.06 3.12 0.78
N LEU A 189 -2.95 2.85 -0.18
CA LEU A 189 -2.82 3.36 -1.54
C LEU A 189 -3.07 4.86 -1.60
N MET A 190 -4.16 5.36 -0.97
CA MET A 190 -4.47 6.79 -0.96
C MET A 190 -3.30 7.63 -0.43
N ARG A 191 -2.69 7.22 0.68
CA ARG A 191 -1.52 7.89 1.28
C ARG A 191 -0.27 7.86 0.39
N SER A 192 -0.20 6.92 -0.54
CA SER A 192 0.90 6.82 -1.50
C SER A 192 0.77 7.79 -2.67
N ILE A 193 -0.47 8.19 -3.01
CA ILE A 193 -0.78 8.96 -4.23
C ILE A 193 -1.19 10.42 -3.96
N CYS A 194 -1.59 10.77 -2.75
CA CYS A 194 -2.08 12.12 -2.43
C CYS A 194 -1.72 12.55 -1.01
N LYS A 195 -1.65 13.87 -0.77
CA LYS A 195 -1.61 14.43 0.60
C LYS A 195 -3.00 14.64 1.17
N ARG A 196 -3.98 14.92 0.31
CA ARG A 196 -5.35 15.20 0.68
C ARG A 196 -6.32 14.42 -0.20
N ALA A 197 -7.27 13.74 0.43
CA ALA A 197 -8.45 13.21 -0.23
C ALA A 197 -9.68 14.02 0.23
N ILE A 198 -10.46 14.51 -0.72
CA ILE A 198 -11.69 15.28 -0.50
C ILE A 198 -12.86 14.47 -1.06
N PHE A 199 -13.89 14.31 -0.24
CA PHE A 199 -15.17 13.74 -0.63
C PHE A 199 -16.22 14.86 -0.54
N ALA A 200 -16.52 15.47 -1.68
CA ALA A 200 -17.41 16.62 -1.78
C ALA A 200 -18.82 16.16 -2.19
N PHE A 201 -19.62 15.74 -1.21
CA PHE A 201 -20.98 15.23 -1.42
C PHE A 201 -21.93 16.25 -2.06
N ASP A 202 -21.74 17.55 -1.80
CA ASP A 202 -22.57 18.58 -2.42
C ASP A 202 -22.34 18.70 -3.94
N ASN A 203 -21.18 18.24 -4.41
CA ASN A 203 -20.77 18.31 -5.81
C ASN A 203 -20.66 16.92 -6.46
N ASP A 204 -20.99 15.85 -5.73
CA ASP A 204 -20.77 14.46 -6.14
C ASP A 204 -19.33 14.16 -6.62
N GLU A 205 -18.32 14.78 -5.99
CA GLU A 205 -16.93 14.73 -6.42
C GLU A 205 -16.02 14.03 -5.41
N VAL A 206 -15.03 13.29 -5.93
CA VAL A 206 -13.89 12.76 -5.17
C VAL A 206 -12.61 13.36 -5.75
N LEU A 207 -11.79 13.98 -4.90
CA LEU A 207 -10.54 14.61 -5.33
C LEU A 207 -9.38 14.07 -4.48
N PHE A 208 -8.34 13.58 -5.14
CA PHE A 208 -7.05 13.27 -4.54
C PHE A 208 -6.07 14.34 -5.01
N GLU A 209 -5.51 15.10 -4.08
CA GLU A 209 -4.69 16.27 -4.34
C GLU A 209 -3.35 16.21 -3.59
N ASP A 210 -2.38 16.99 -4.07
CA ASP A 210 -1.13 17.29 -3.37
C ASP A 210 -1.31 18.17 -2.11
#